data_AF-A0A357I702-F1
#
_entry.id   AF-A0A357I702-F1
#
_cell.length_a   1.000
_cell.length_b   1.000
_cell.length_c   1.000
_cell.angle_alpha   90.00
_cell.angle_beta   90.00
_cell.angle_gamma   90.00
#
_symmetry.space_group_name_H-M   'P 1'
#
loop_
_entity.id
_entity.type
_entity.pdbx_description
1 polymer ?
#
loop_
_entity_poly.entity_id
_entity_poly.type
_entity_poly.pdbx_seq_one_letter_code
_entity_poly.pdbx_strand_id
1 'polypeptide(L)'
;MPADASGVRLFLRLGEAKGTIWFDDVTVRVTGTPRVRPAVQPALFPPEELDRLLPICRELGIYVVIDLHTPPGGSDPGQMALFTDAVYQEKFIEAWDFLSAHYKDEPMVWGYDLLNEPEEGLVASGLLPWRALAEKVARRVRANDPDHAIIVEPGHAGGWDALPFFPPLDLAGVIYSVHVYDPKKMS
;
A
#
# COMPACT_ATOMS: atom_id res chain seq x y z
N MET A 1 -5.06 -2.45 21.87
CA MET A 1 -6.43 -2.25 21.33
C MET A 1 -6.87 -0.81 21.60
N PRO A 2 -7.46 -0.04 20.65
CA PRO A 2 -7.94 -0.30 19.26
C PRO A 2 -7.21 0.58 18.19
N ALA A 3 -7.49 0.70 16.88
CA ALA A 3 -7.98 -0.14 15.76
C ALA A 3 -8.41 0.83 14.61
N ASP A 4 -7.53 1.17 13.65
CA ASP A 4 -7.83 2.27 12.70
C ASP A 4 -7.16 2.25 11.31
N ALA A 5 -6.89 1.08 10.75
CA ALA A 5 -7.08 0.94 9.30
C ALA A 5 -8.53 0.49 9.05
N SER A 6 -9.20 1.11 8.08
CA SER A 6 -10.54 0.70 7.62
C SER A 6 -10.53 -0.56 6.74
N GLY A 7 -9.36 -1.17 6.55
CA GLY A 7 -9.15 -2.46 5.90
C GLY A 7 -7.72 -2.57 5.36
N VAL A 8 -7.08 -3.71 5.58
CA VAL A 8 -6.00 -4.19 4.71
C VAL A 8 -6.68 -5.01 3.62
N ARG A 9 -6.58 -4.58 2.36
CA ARG A 9 -6.99 -5.44 1.25
C ARG A 9 -5.86 -6.43 1.00
N LEU A 10 -6.10 -7.68 1.36
CA LEU A 10 -5.20 -8.77 1.02
C LEU A 10 -5.30 -9.02 -0.50
N PHE A 11 -4.34 -8.51 -1.26
CA PHE A 11 -4.18 -8.90 -2.66
C PHE A 11 -3.47 -10.24 -2.71
N LEU A 12 -4.25 -11.31 -2.92
CA LEU A 12 -3.74 -12.66 -3.11
C LEU A 12 -3.16 -12.76 -4.53
N ARG A 13 -1.84 -12.65 -4.66
CA ARG A 13 -1.15 -12.93 -5.92
C ARG A 13 -0.78 -14.40 -5.96
N LEU A 14 -1.61 -15.22 -6.61
CA LEU A 14 -1.34 -16.64 -6.83
C LEU A 14 -0.32 -16.81 -7.96
N GLY A 15 0.81 -17.48 -7.69
CA GLY A 15 1.65 -18.14 -8.70
C GLY A 15 1.53 -19.67 -8.49
N GLU A 16 1.28 -20.50 -9.51
CA GLU A 16 2.26 -20.90 -10.54
C GLU A 16 1.62 -21.47 -11.84
N ALA A 17 2.32 -21.21 -12.96
CA ALA A 17 2.50 -21.99 -14.20
C ALA A 17 1.32 -22.59 -15.01
N LYS A 18 0.74 -21.75 -15.88
CA LYS A 18 0.49 -21.89 -17.34
C LYS A 18 -0.86 -21.26 -17.71
N GLY A 19 -0.80 -20.04 -18.24
CA GLY A 19 -1.96 -19.25 -18.63
C GLY A 19 -2.27 -18.20 -17.56
N THR A 20 -2.31 -16.93 -17.97
CA THR A 20 -2.40 -15.78 -17.08
C THR A 20 -3.80 -15.17 -17.19
N ILE A 21 -4.53 -15.16 -16.07
CA ILE A 21 -5.70 -14.30 -15.87
C ILE A 21 -5.40 -13.48 -14.62
N TRP A 22 -5.46 -12.15 -14.76
CA TRP A 22 -5.29 -11.19 -13.68
C TRP A 22 -6.66 -10.88 -13.10
N PHE A 23 -6.77 -10.79 -11.77
CA PHE A 23 -7.97 -10.33 -11.09
C PHE A 23 -7.58 -9.10 -10.27
N ASP A 24 -8.28 -7.99 -10.49
CA ASP A 24 -8.02 -6.71 -9.83
C ASP A 24 -8.50 -6.70 -8.36
N ASP A 25 -9.37 -7.64 -7.97
CA ASP A 25 -9.90 -7.78 -6.61
C ASP A 25 -10.18 -9.26 -6.28
N VAL A 26 -9.60 -9.77 -5.19
CA VAL A 26 -10.13 -10.96 -4.48
C VAL A 26 -10.52 -10.53 -3.06
N THR A 27 -11.80 -10.23 -2.86
CA THR A 27 -12.31 -9.84 -1.54
C THR A 27 -12.66 -11.07 -0.71
N VAL A 28 -11.95 -11.32 0.40
CA VAL A 28 -12.38 -12.26 1.43
C VAL A 28 -13.27 -11.51 2.43
N ARG A 29 -14.58 -11.81 2.45
CA ARG A 29 -15.56 -11.12 3.31
C ARG A 29 -15.92 -11.99 4.52
N VAL A 30 -15.48 -11.60 5.72
CA VAL A 30 -15.96 -12.18 6.97
C VAL A 30 -17.29 -11.51 7.34
N THR A 31 -18.39 -12.26 7.37
CA THR A 31 -19.73 -11.73 7.63
C THR A 31 -19.93 -11.41 9.12
N GLY A 32 -19.52 -10.22 9.54
CA GLY A 32 -19.87 -9.60 10.83
C GLY A 32 -20.67 -8.31 10.65
N THR A 33 -21.43 -7.91 11.67
CA THR A 33 -22.31 -6.73 11.64
C THR A 33 -21.53 -5.42 11.40
N PRO A 34 -21.99 -4.48 10.54
CA PRO A 34 -21.28 -3.24 10.26
C PRO A 34 -21.15 -2.33 11.50
N ARG A 35 -19.93 -1.83 11.79
CA ARG A 35 -19.67 -0.81 12.83
C ARG A 35 -19.82 0.61 12.26
N VAL A 36 -20.37 1.53 13.06
CA VAL A 36 -20.50 2.96 12.73
C VAL A 36 -19.14 3.67 12.89
N ARG A 37 -18.81 4.54 11.93
CA ARG A 37 -17.51 5.23 11.79
C ARG A 37 -17.37 6.40 12.81
N PRO A 38 -16.32 6.46 13.66
CA PRO A 38 -16.09 7.59 14.58
C PRO A 38 -15.52 8.84 13.89
N ALA A 39 -15.73 10.02 14.46
CA ALA A 39 -15.37 11.32 13.89
C ALA A 39 -13.88 11.73 14.04
N VAL A 40 -13.05 10.93 14.72
CA VAL A 40 -11.61 11.21 14.93
C VAL A 40 -10.81 9.98 14.54
N GLN A 41 -9.87 10.14 13.60
CA GLN A 41 -8.96 9.09 13.12
C GLN A 41 -7.75 8.97 14.06
N PRO A 42 -7.51 7.79 14.68
CA PRO A 42 -6.31 7.54 15.49
C PRO A 42 -5.02 7.42 14.65
N ALA A 43 -3.95 6.89 15.27
CA ALA A 43 -2.70 6.57 14.60
C ALA A 43 -2.48 5.04 14.56
N LEU A 44 -2.32 4.53 13.33
CA LEU A 44 -1.69 3.27 12.90
C LEU A 44 -2.29 1.92 13.38
N PHE A 45 -2.59 1.07 12.39
CA PHE A 45 -3.13 -0.29 12.53
C PHE A 45 -2.21 -1.24 13.32
N PRO A 46 -2.72 -1.99 14.31
CA PRO A 46 -1.96 -3.04 14.96
C PRO A 46 -1.86 -4.27 14.01
N PRO A 47 -0.67 -4.84 13.80
CA PRO A 47 -0.39 -5.90 12.80
C PRO A 47 -1.12 -7.24 13.10
N GLU A 48 -1.74 -7.34 14.28
CA GLU A 48 -2.33 -8.57 14.82
C GLU A 48 -3.35 -9.27 13.92
N GLU A 49 -4.09 -8.54 13.06
CA GLU A 49 -5.07 -9.16 12.17
C GLU A 49 -4.39 -9.89 11.00
N LEU A 50 -3.42 -9.24 10.35
CA LEU A 50 -2.62 -9.89 9.32
C LEU A 50 -1.79 -11.03 9.92
N ASP A 51 -1.24 -10.84 11.13
CA ASP A 51 -0.47 -11.86 11.84
C ASP A 51 -1.26 -13.17 12.02
N ARG A 52 -2.58 -13.08 12.23
CA ARG A 52 -3.47 -14.24 12.36
C ARG A 52 -3.73 -14.97 11.03
N LEU A 53 -3.58 -14.28 9.90
CA LEU A 53 -3.82 -14.84 8.56
C LEU A 53 -2.57 -15.49 7.98
N LEU A 54 -1.37 -15.09 8.39
CA LEU A 54 -0.10 -15.61 7.85
C LEU A 54 0.05 -17.14 7.97
N PRO A 55 -0.35 -17.81 9.08
CA PRO A 55 -0.32 -19.28 9.14
C PRO A 55 -1.21 -19.94 8.08
N ILE A 56 -2.39 -19.37 7.81
CA ILE A 56 -3.31 -19.87 6.78
C ILE A 56 -2.70 -19.67 5.39
N CYS A 57 -2.11 -18.50 5.14
CA CYS A 57 -1.41 -18.21 3.89
C CYS A 57 -0.27 -19.23 3.67
N ARG A 58 0.47 -19.58 4.72
CA ARG A 58 1.52 -20.60 4.69
C ARG A 58 1.01 -21.99 4.37
N GLU A 59 -0.09 -22.42 4.99
CA GLU A 59 -0.71 -23.72 4.71
C GLU A 59 -1.22 -23.84 3.27
N LEU A 60 -1.67 -22.71 2.70
CA LEU A 60 -2.20 -22.65 1.34
C LEU A 60 -1.14 -22.32 0.27
N GLY A 61 0.10 -22.05 0.67
CA GLY A 61 1.17 -21.62 -0.26
C GLY A 61 0.90 -20.27 -0.92
N ILE A 62 0.23 -19.36 -0.21
CA ILE A 62 -0.13 -18.03 -0.71
C ILE A 62 0.78 -16.98 -0.11
N TYR A 63 1.29 -16.11 -0.96
CA TYR A 63 2.04 -14.92 -0.56
C TYR A 63 1.13 -13.69 -0.38
N VAL A 64 1.57 -12.77 0.46
CA VAL A 64 0.89 -11.55 0.87
C VAL A 64 1.65 -10.34 0.36
N VAL A 65 0.94 -9.39 -0.25
CA VAL A 65 1.42 -8.01 -0.40
C VAL A 65 0.73 -7.14 0.64
N ILE A 66 1.51 -6.35 1.37
CA ILE A 66 0.97 -5.36 2.31
C ILE A 66 0.87 -4.03 1.57
N ASP A 67 -0.36 -3.55 1.42
CA ASP A 67 -0.69 -2.30 0.73
C ASP A 67 -1.28 -1.27 1.70
N LEU A 68 -0.73 -0.06 1.70
CA LEU A 68 -1.40 1.10 2.31
C LEU A 68 -2.43 1.70 1.35
N HIS A 69 -3.57 1.01 1.27
CA HIS A 69 -4.69 1.37 0.42
C HIS A 69 -5.38 2.69 0.81
N THR A 70 -5.26 3.07 2.08
CA THR A 70 -5.75 4.33 2.62
C THR A 70 -4.71 4.84 3.60
N PRO A 71 -3.83 5.75 3.19
CA PRO A 71 -2.76 6.23 4.06
C PRO A 71 -3.34 7.06 5.21
N PRO A 72 -2.54 7.34 6.26
CA PRO A 72 -2.93 8.30 7.29
C PRO A 72 -3.41 9.62 6.67
N GLY A 73 -4.63 10.03 7.03
CA GLY A 73 -5.25 11.25 6.47
C GLY A 73 -5.86 11.07 5.08
N GLY A 74 -5.99 9.82 4.60
CA GLY A 74 -6.83 9.48 3.45
C GLY A 74 -8.29 9.22 3.86
N SER A 75 -9.24 9.58 3.00
CA SER A 75 -10.66 9.32 3.24
C SER A 75 -11.41 8.78 2.01
N ASP A 76 -11.18 9.40 0.85
CA ASP A 76 -11.80 9.07 -0.45
C ASP A 76 -10.69 8.90 -1.51
N PRO A 77 -10.95 8.17 -2.62
CA PRO A 77 -10.02 8.11 -3.75
C PRO A 77 -9.61 9.51 -4.20
N GLY A 78 -8.32 9.78 -4.24
CA GLY A 78 -7.77 11.07 -4.66
C GLY A 78 -7.67 12.16 -3.59
N GLN A 79 -8.09 11.90 -2.35
CA GLN A 79 -7.89 12.84 -1.22
C GLN A 79 -6.85 12.31 -0.25
N MET A 80 -5.65 12.88 -0.32
CA MET A 80 -4.49 12.41 0.43
C MET A 80 -3.85 13.55 1.23
N ALA A 81 -4.17 13.66 2.52
CA ALA A 81 -3.64 14.74 3.37
C ALA A 81 -2.11 14.71 3.52
N LEU A 82 -1.45 13.58 3.21
CA LEU A 82 0.01 13.44 3.23
C LEU A 82 0.76 14.39 2.27
N PHE A 83 0.06 15.00 1.30
CA PHE A 83 0.63 16.00 0.39
C PHE A 83 0.33 17.44 0.80
N THR A 84 -0.58 17.65 1.77
CA THR A 84 -1.01 18.99 2.20
C THR A 84 -0.73 19.29 3.68
N ASP A 85 -0.43 18.27 4.48
CA ASP A 85 -0.19 18.40 5.92
C ASP A 85 0.98 17.51 6.36
N ALA A 86 1.98 18.15 6.98
CA ALA A 86 3.22 17.52 7.44
C ALA A 86 2.98 16.39 8.45
N VAL A 87 1.95 16.52 9.30
CA VAL A 87 1.64 15.50 10.31
C VAL A 87 1.28 14.17 9.65
N TYR A 88 0.56 14.21 8.51
CA TYR A 88 0.18 13.00 7.80
C TYR A 88 1.31 12.43 6.96
N GLN A 89 2.20 13.28 6.40
CA GLN A 89 3.40 12.81 5.73
C GLN A 89 4.37 12.10 6.71
N GLU A 90 4.53 12.64 7.91
CA GLU A 90 5.33 12.02 8.98
C GLU A 90 4.73 10.67 9.40
N LYS A 91 3.42 10.62 9.67
CA LYS A 91 2.71 9.38 10.02
C LYS A 91 2.80 8.31 8.93
N PHE A 92 2.78 8.70 7.66
CA PHE A 92 2.97 7.77 6.55
C PHE A 92 4.38 7.15 6.56
N ILE A 93 5.40 7.95 6.87
CA ILE A 93 6.77 7.45 7.02
C ILE A 93 6.89 6.51 8.24
N GLU A 94 6.33 6.92 9.39
CA GLU A 94 6.31 6.11 10.62
C GLU A 94 5.57 4.78 10.42
N ALA A 95 4.49 4.78 9.63
CA ALA A 95 3.76 3.57 9.27
C ALA A 95 4.67 2.54 8.59
N TRP A 96 5.44 2.99 7.61
CA TRP A 96 6.34 2.12 6.86
C TRP A 96 7.55 1.66 7.67
N ASP A 97 8.08 2.51 8.57
CA ASP A 97 9.10 2.07 9.52
C ASP A 97 8.58 0.92 10.38
N PHE A 98 7.37 1.07 10.93
CA PHE A 98 6.75 0.07 11.78
C PHE A 98 6.48 -1.25 11.02
N LEU A 99 5.81 -1.17 9.87
CA LEU A 99 5.43 -2.34 9.08
C LEU A 99 6.65 -3.12 8.59
N SER A 100 7.64 -2.43 8.00
CA SER A 100 8.85 -3.08 7.50
C SER A 100 9.68 -3.71 8.62
N ALA A 101 9.80 -3.06 9.78
CA ALA A 101 10.52 -3.63 10.91
C ALA A 101 9.80 -4.86 11.50
N HIS A 102 8.47 -4.89 11.47
CA HIS A 102 7.66 -6.00 11.98
C HIS A 102 7.66 -7.22 11.06
N TYR A 103 7.57 -7.01 9.74
CA TYR A 103 7.39 -8.09 8.77
C TYR A 103 8.66 -8.56 8.06
N LYS A 104 9.83 -7.95 8.32
CA LYS A 104 11.10 -8.27 7.62
C LYS A 104 11.51 -9.73 7.57
N ASP A 105 11.15 -10.52 8.59
CA ASP A 105 11.52 -11.94 8.70
C ASP A 105 10.33 -12.87 8.39
N GLU A 106 9.20 -12.35 7.92
CA GLU A 106 7.99 -13.14 7.63
C GLU A 106 7.95 -13.60 6.16
N PRO A 107 8.25 -14.87 5.85
CA PRO A 107 8.39 -15.35 4.48
C PRO A 107 7.10 -15.35 3.66
N MET A 108 5.93 -15.26 4.30
CA MET A 108 4.66 -15.17 3.57
C MET A 108 4.38 -13.76 3.09
N VAL A 109 5.05 -12.74 3.62
CA VAL A 109 5.06 -11.42 2.98
C VAL A 109 5.97 -11.53 1.75
N TRP A 110 5.50 -11.05 0.61
CA TRP A 110 6.28 -11.01 -0.63
C TRP A 110 6.83 -9.61 -0.88
N GLY A 111 6.08 -8.59 -0.47
CA GLY A 111 6.49 -7.22 -0.62
C GLY A 111 5.51 -6.22 -0.05
N TYR A 112 5.91 -4.96 -0.20
CA TYR A 112 5.25 -3.79 0.35
C TYR A 112 4.80 -2.88 -0.79
N ASP A 113 3.51 -2.66 -0.95
CA ASP A 113 2.96 -1.63 -1.84
C ASP A 113 2.83 -0.31 -1.10
N LEU A 114 3.69 0.64 -1.46
CA LEU A 114 3.93 1.81 -0.63
C LEU A 114 2.70 2.71 -0.48
N LEU A 115 1.92 2.86 -1.55
CA LEU A 115 0.73 3.68 -1.58
C LEU A 115 -0.09 3.33 -2.82
N ASN A 116 -1.30 2.82 -2.61
CA ASN A 116 -2.28 2.59 -3.67
C ASN A 116 -2.74 3.92 -4.29
N GLU A 117 -2.79 3.95 -5.61
CA GLU A 117 -3.30 5.04 -6.45
C GLU A 117 -2.89 6.45 -6.00
N PRO A 118 -1.58 6.76 -5.96
CA PRO A 118 -1.08 8.05 -5.51
C PRO A 118 -1.67 9.22 -6.31
N GLU A 119 -2.26 10.18 -5.62
CA GLU A 119 -2.82 11.40 -6.21
C GLU A 119 -2.40 12.61 -5.38
N GLU A 120 -1.37 13.33 -5.85
CA GLU A 120 -0.74 14.40 -5.05
C GLU A 120 -1.46 15.75 -5.15
N GLY A 121 -2.18 16.01 -6.24
CA GLY A 121 -2.83 17.29 -6.47
C GLY A 121 -1.87 18.47 -6.25
N LEU A 122 -2.24 19.38 -5.34
CA LEU A 122 -1.34 20.45 -4.88
C LEU A 122 -0.51 19.96 -3.69
N VAL A 123 0.82 19.96 -3.84
CA VAL A 123 1.74 19.69 -2.74
C VAL A 123 2.02 20.97 -1.97
N ALA A 124 1.76 20.98 -0.66
CA ALA A 124 2.02 22.12 0.20
C ALA A 124 3.52 22.41 0.36
N SER A 125 3.87 23.68 0.56
CA SER A 125 5.26 24.11 0.73
C SER A 125 5.95 23.36 1.87
N GLY A 126 7.12 22.77 1.59
CA GLY A 126 7.91 22.02 2.56
C GLY A 126 7.59 20.52 2.62
N LEU A 127 6.58 20.06 1.89
CA LEU A 127 6.27 18.63 1.77
C LEU A 127 6.88 18.02 0.52
N LEU A 128 7.13 16.71 0.58
CA LEU A 128 7.65 15.96 -0.55
C LEU A 128 6.53 15.61 -1.54
N PRO A 129 6.72 15.84 -2.86
CA PRO A 129 5.86 15.26 -3.88
C PRO A 129 6.03 13.74 -3.92
N TRP A 130 5.07 13.04 -4.52
CA TRP A 130 4.95 11.58 -4.45
C TRP A 130 6.24 10.86 -4.78
N ARG A 131 6.88 11.17 -5.92
CA ARG A 131 8.12 10.49 -6.31
C ARG A 131 9.22 10.62 -5.25
N ALA A 132 9.38 11.79 -4.65
CA ALA A 132 10.41 12.03 -3.64
C ALA A 132 10.04 11.37 -2.30
N LEU A 133 8.75 11.36 -1.95
CA LEU A 133 8.24 10.68 -0.76
C LEU A 133 8.38 9.15 -0.88
N ALA A 134 8.01 8.58 -2.04
CA ALA A 134 8.18 7.17 -2.35
C ALA A 134 9.66 6.76 -2.25
N GLU A 135 10.59 7.56 -2.80
CA GLU A 135 12.02 7.29 -2.65
C GLU A 135 12.47 7.31 -1.18
N LYS A 136 12.03 8.31 -0.41
CA LYS A 136 12.36 8.43 1.02
C LYS A 136 11.86 7.21 1.78
N VAL A 137 10.61 6.80 1.57
CA VAL A 137 10.00 5.66 2.26
C VAL A 137 10.63 4.35 1.82
N ALA A 138 10.84 4.13 0.52
CA ALA A 138 11.47 2.92 -0.02
C ALA A 138 12.86 2.70 0.59
N ARG A 139 13.66 3.76 0.74
CA ARG A 139 14.98 3.68 1.38
C ARG A 139 14.90 3.29 2.86
N ARG A 140 13.87 3.77 3.58
CA ARG A 140 13.65 3.41 4.99
C ARG A 140 13.20 1.95 5.12
N VAL A 141 12.25 1.52 4.28
CA VAL A 141 11.83 0.12 4.20
C VAL A 141 13.03 -0.77 3.92
N ARG A 142 13.86 -0.45 2.92
CA ARG A 142 15.05 -1.25 2.59
C ARG A 142 16.10 -1.28 3.71
N ALA A 143 16.19 -0.23 4.53
CA ALA A 143 17.10 -0.20 5.68
C ALA A 143 16.64 -1.14 6.81
N ASN A 144 15.32 -1.33 6.96
CA ASN A 144 14.75 -2.25 7.95
C ASN A 144 14.67 -3.69 7.41
N ASP A 145 14.42 -3.83 6.11
CA ASP A 145 14.11 -5.07 5.42
C ASP A 145 14.90 -5.16 4.09
N PRO A 146 16.03 -5.88 4.08
CA PRO A 146 16.87 -6.00 2.90
C PRO A 146 16.31 -6.94 1.84
N ASP A 147 15.26 -7.72 2.11
CA ASP A 147 14.90 -8.89 1.31
C ASP A 147 13.58 -8.73 0.54
N HIS A 148 12.52 -8.21 1.19
CA HIS A 148 11.20 -8.12 0.54
C HIS A 148 11.17 -7.13 -0.62
N ALA A 149 10.27 -7.37 -1.57
CA ALA A 149 10.05 -6.47 -2.69
C ALA A 149 9.41 -5.16 -2.22
N ILE A 150 9.75 -4.05 -2.88
CA ILE A 150 9.11 -2.76 -2.67
C ILE A 150 8.36 -2.42 -3.95
N ILE A 151 7.05 -2.24 -3.86
CA ILE A 151 6.16 -1.93 -4.97
C ILE A 151 5.83 -0.44 -4.90
N VAL A 152 5.94 0.23 -6.05
CA VAL A 152 5.68 1.66 -6.19
C VAL A 152 4.75 1.87 -7.38
N GLU A 153 3.61 2.50 -7.12
CA GLU A 153 2.70 2.96 -8.17
C GLU A 153 3.09 4.38 -8.64
N PRO A 154 2.92 4.70 -9.93
CA PRO A 154 3.09 6.07 -10.41
C PRO A 154 1.96 6.97 -9.88
N GLY A 155 2.14 8.29 -10.02
CA GLY A 155 1.05 9.24 -9.74
C GLY A 155 -0.13 9.10 -10.72
N HIS A 156 -1.11 9.99 -10.62
CA HIS A 156 -2.33 9.95 -11.43
C HIS A 156 -3.16 8.68 -11.17
N ALA A 157 -3.37 8.39 -9.90
CA ALA A 157 -4.12 7.23 -9.41
C ALA A 157 -3.58 5.89 -9.95
N GLY A 158 -2.25 5.71 -9.98
CA GLY A 158 -1.62 4.46 -10.42
C GLY A 158 -1.77 4.18 -11.93
N GLY A 159 -2.16 5.18 -12.73
CA GLY A 159 -2.44 5.01 -14.16
C GLY A 159 -1.22 4.51 -14.95
N TRP A 160 -1.45 3.57 -15.87
CA TRP A 160 -0.40 3.04 -16.75
C TRP A 160 0.26 4.10 -17.64
N ASP A 161 -0.48 5.16 -17.96
CA ASP A 161 -0.04 6.31 -18.76
C ASP A 161 0.86 7.28 -17.99
N ALA A 162 0.84 7.23 -16.66
CA ALA A 162 1.72 8.02 -15.80
C ALA A 162 3.11 7.38 -15.63
N LEU A 163 3.23 6.06 -15.78
CA LEU A 163 4.48 5.33 -15.57
C LEU A 163 5.66 5.83 -16.42
N PRO A 164 5.52 6.16 -17.72
CA PRO A 164 6.62 6.71 -18.53
C PRO A 164 7.19 8.04 -18.01
N PHE A 165 6.43 8.76 -17.19
CA PHE A 165 6.80 10.06 -16.62
C PHE A 165 7.20 9.95 -15.15
N PHE A 166 7.25 8.75 -14.58
CA PHE A 166 7.68 8.49 -13.22
C PHE A 166 9.12 7.97 -13.22
N PRO A 167 10.13 8.82 -12.91
CA PRO A 167 11.52 8.39 -12.93
C PRO A 167 11.76 7.25 -11.94
N PRO A 168 12.52 6.22 -12.34
CA PRO A 168 12.76 5.09 -11.46
C PRO A 168 13.51 5.51 -10.19
N LEU A 169 13.28 4.75 -9.11
CA LEU A 169 13.98 4.89 -7.86
C LEU A 169 15.33 4.19 -7.98
N ASP A 170 16.40 4.86 -7.55
CA ASP A 170 17.73 4.27 -7.49
C ASP A 170 17.86 3.39 -6.23
N LEU A 171 17.17 2.25 -6.26
CA LEU A 171 17.06 1.29 -5.17
C LEU A 171 16.79 -0.12 -5.72
N ALA A 172 17.48 -1.13 -5.16
CA ALA A 172 17.27 -2.52 -5.53
C ALA A 172 15.94 -3.08 -5.03
N GLY A 173 15.40 -4.06 -5.75
CA GLY A 173 14.18 -4.77 -5.39
C GLY A 173 12.91 -3.92 -5.49
N VAL A 174 12.94 -2.85 -6.29
CA VAL A 174 11.75 -2.03 -6.59
C VAL A 174 11.01 -2.59 -7.80
N ILE A 175 9.69 -2.72 -7.68
CA ILE A 175 8.76 -3.16 -8.72
C ILE A 175 7.76 -2.01 -8.95
N TYR A 176 7.42 -1.74 -10.20
CA TYR A 176 6.38 -0.77 -10.53
C TYR A 176 5.06 -1.47 -10.82
N SER A 177 4.00 -1.01 -10.17
CA SER A 177 2.62 -1.47 -10.38
C SER A 177 1.81 -0.36 -11.05
N VAL A 178 0.86 -0.74 -11.91
CA VAL A 178 -0.06 0.19 -12.58
C VAL A 178 -1.45 -0.41 -12.65
N HIS A 179 -2.47 0.44 -12.60
CA HIS A 179 -3.86 0.05 -12.74
C HIS A 179 -4.36 0.37 -14.15
N VAL A 180 -5.13 -0.56 -14.74
CA VAL A 180 -5.68 -0.42 -16.10
C VAL A 180 -7.19 -0.67 -16.07
N TYR A 181 -7.97 0.41 -16.09
CA TYR A 181 -9.44 0.37 -16.09
C TYR A 181 -10.06 0.77 -17.44
N ASP A 182 -9.28 0.73 -18.52
CA ASP A 182 -9.70 1.17 -19.84
C ASP A 182 -10.44 0.09 -20.67
N PRO A 183 -11.47 0.46 -21.44
CA PRO A 183 -12.09 1.78 -21.47
C PRO A 183 -12.95 2.01 -20.22
N LYS A 184 -12.80 3.17 -19.58
CA LYS A 184 -13.78 3.63 -18.58
C LYS A 184 -15.15 3.64 -19.26
N LYS A 185 -16.12 2.90 -18.72
CA LYS A 185 -17.46 2.79 -19.31
C LYS A 185 -17.97 4.18 -19.70
N MET A 186 -18.28 4.39 -20.97
CA MET A 186 -19.03 5.57 -21.40
C MET A 186 -20.40 5.48 -20.72
N SER A 187 -20.64 6.36 -19.73
CA SER A 187 -21.96 6.59 -19.14
C SER A 187 -22.65 7.75 -19.83
#